data_AF-A0A366MIN5-F1
#
_entry.id   AF-A0A366MIN5-F1
#
_cell.length_a   1.000
_cell.length_b   1.000
_cell.length_c   1.000
_cell.angle_alpha   90.00
_cell.angle_beta   90.00
_cell.angle_gamma   90.00
#
_symmetry.space_group_name_H-M   'P 1'
#
loop_
_entity.id
_entity.type
_entity.pdbx_description
1 polymer ?
#
loop_
_entity_poly.entity_id
_entity_poly.type
_entity_poly.pdbx_seq_one_letter_code
_entity_poly.pdbx_strand_id
1 'polypeptide(L)'
;MENYSRFSVGKIGGEYVAISQPSWSSVQKTTVQSNALIVNPFGTGTFHIGDHVPAIIRCSRDELDSTILIAGAYERVFEPLSILAKKQGITLRYGDRNQDSALHHLQNNSAHLSCFVGTDVLPRGDFISVMLAVSPSGETIYLVYRTDLPEKDLITALFALTENDEFVTGAAALGYHVV
;
A
#
# COMPACT_ATOMS: atom_id res chain seq x y z
N MET A 1 18.42 18.80 -15.85
CA MET A 1 18.39 17.87 -14.70
C MET A 1 17.12 17.07 -14.83
N GLU A 2 17.20 15.76 -15.03
CA GLU A 2 16.01 14.91 -15.19
C GLU A 2 15.30 14.79 -13.85
N ASN A 3 14.03 15.23 -13.80
CA ASN A 3 13.20 15.13 -12.60
C ASN A 3 12.56 13.75 -12.56
N TYR A 4 13.19 12.83 -11.82
CA TYR A 4 12.63 11.51 -11.53
C TYR A 4 11.65 11.60 -10.37
N SER A 5 10.42 11.14 -10.59
CA SER A 5 9.43 10.96 -9.53
C SER A 5 9.52 9.52 -8.98
N ARG A 6 9.39 9.39 -7.66
CA ARG A 6 9.51 8.11 -6.95
C ARG A 6 8.13 7.44 -6.84
N PHE A 7 8.05 6.20 -7.28
CA PHE A 7 6.84 5.40 -7.25
C PHE A 7 7.09 4.03 -6.62
N SER A 8 6.02 3.44 -6.10
CA SER A 8 5.96 2.03 -5.77
C SER A 8 5.12 1.31 -6.82
N VAL A 9 5.64 0.21 -7.33
CA VAL A 9 5.06 -0.59 -8.39
C VAL A 9 4.84 -2.00 -7.89
N GLY A 10 3.69 -2.57 -8.24
CA GLY A 10 3.31 -3.95 -7.98
C GLY A 10 2.45 -4.45 -9.13
N LYS A 11 2.31 -5.77 -9.22
CA LYS A 11 1.46 -6.39 -10.23
C LYS A 11 0.01 -6.46 -9.74
N ILE A 12 -0.92 -5.94 -10.53
CA ILE A 12 -2.37 -6.09 -10.31
C ILE A 12 -2.99 -6.61 -11.61
N GLY A 13 -3.61 -7.77 -11.54
CA GLY A 13 -4.03 -8.58 -12.68
C GLY A 13 -2.89 -8.88 -13.65
N GLY A 14 -3.06 -8.42 -14.88
CA GLY A 14 -2.07 -8.57 -15.95
C GLY A 14 -1.07 -7.43 -16.04
N GLU A 15 -1.19 -6.39 -15.21
CA GLU A 15 -0.49 -5.12 -15.39
C GLU A 15 0.40 -4.76 -14.19
N TYR A 16 1.46 -4.00 -14.45
CA TYR A 16 2.27 -3.38 -13.41
C TYR A 16 1.79 -1.96 -13.19
N VAL A 17 1.24 -1.70 -12.01
CA VAL A 17 0.63 -0.42 -11.66
C VAL A 17 1.48 0.32 -10.65
N ALA A 18 1.43 1.65 -10.68
CA ALA A 18 2.27 2.52 -9.86
C ALA A 18 1.44 3.40 -8.92
N ILE A 19 1.85 3.49 -7.66
CA ILE A 19 1.33 4.50 -6.71
C ILE A 19 2.43 5.48 -6.33
N SER A 20 2.06 6.75 -6.26
CA SER A 20 3.01 7.82 -5.94
C SER A 20 3.48 7.69 -4.50
N GLN A 21 4.76 7.95 -4.27
CA GLN A 21 5.30 8.07 -2.92
C GLN A 21 5.13 9.52 -2.44
N PRO A 22 4.68 9.76 -1.20
CA PRO A 22 4.57 11.11 -0.67
C PRO A 22 5.94 11.80 -0.68
N SER A 23 5.98 13.03 -1.15
CA SER A 23 7.21 13.82 -1.37
C SER A 23 7.87 14.33 -0.07
N TRP A 24 7.27 14.12 1.10
CA TRP A 24 7.57 14.89 2.32
C TRP A 24 8.16 14.14 3.51
N SER A 25 8.53 12.86 3.39
CA SER A 25 9.31 12.20 4.45
C SER A 25 10.73 11.95 3.95
N SER A 26 11.74 12.32 4.77
CA SER A 26 13.19 12.25 4.51
C SER A 26 13.55 11.48 3.23
N VAL A 27 14.22 12.14 2.27
CA VAL A 27 14.61 11.60 0.95
C VAL A 27 15.12 10.15 1.00
N GLN A 28 15.71 9.75 2.13
CA GLN A 28 16.15 8.39 2.41
C GLN A 28 15.00 7.37 2.56
N LYS A 29 13.92 7.67 3.31
CA LYS A 29 12.77 6.76 3.49
C LYS A 29 12.00 6.55 2.19
N THR A 30 11.73 7.62 1.45
CA THR A 30 11.02 7.53 0.16
C THR A 30 11.87 6.84 -0.91
N THR A 31 13.20 6.95 -0.86
CA THR A 31 14.09 6.21 -1.77
C THR A 31 14.13 4.72 -1.46
N VAL A 32 14.12 4.32 -0.19
CA VAL A 32 14.04 2.90 0.22
C VAL A 32 12.65 2.31 -0.07
N GLN A 33 11.59 3.11 0.10
CA GLN A 33 10.21 2.68 -0.12
C GLN A 33 9.78 2.65 -1.59
N SER A 34 10.39 3.43 -2.48
CA SER A 34 10.13 3.30 -3.92
C SER A 34 10.88 2.09 -4.49
N ASN A 35 10.29 1.44 -5.48
CA ASN A 35 10.96 0.43 -6.32
C ASN A 35 10.95 0.81 -7.80
N ALA A 36 10.40 1.99 -8.14
CA ALA A 36 10.43 2.55 -9.48
C ALA A 36 10.74 4.06 -9.48
N LEU A 37 11.40 4.49 -10.55
CA LEU A 37 11.59 5.88 -10.90
C LEU A 37 10.88 6.16 -12.23
N ILE A 38 9.97 7.11 -12.23
CA ILE A 38 9.22 7.49 -13.43
C ILE A 38 9.72 8.86 -13.88
N VAL A 39 10.16 8.94 -15.12
CA VAL A 39 10.53 10.21 -15.75
C VAL A 39 9.27 10.85 -16.28
N ASN A 40 9.06 12.12 -15.96
CA ASN A 40 8.01 12.90 -16.62
C ASN A 40 8.42 13.14 -18.08
N PRO A 41 7.75 12.53 -19.07
CA PRO A 41 8.17 12.62 -20.47
C PRO A 41 8.02 14.05 -21.02
N PHE A 42 7.26 14.92 -20.37
CA PHE A 42 6.95 16.27 -20.85
C PHE A 42 7.71 17.40 -20.13
N GLY A 43 8.60 17.07 -19.17
CA GLY A 43 9.43 18.05 -18.47
C GLY A 43 8.68 19.01 -17.52
N THR A 44 7.35 19.21 -17.66
CA THR A 44 6.53 20.15 -16.88
C THR A 44 5.10 19.67 -16.56
N GLY A 45 4.73 18.42 -16.85
CA GLY A 45 3.36 17.89 -16.62
C GLY A 45 3.14 17.18 -15.28
N THR A 46 1.91 17.11 -14.80
CA THR A 46 1.48 16.13 -13.78
C THR A 46 1.17 14.78 -14.45
N PHE A 47 1.46 13.67 -13.77
CA PHE A 47 0.97 12.35 -14.20
C PHE A 47 -0.52 12.27 -13.91
N HIS A 48 -1.30 11.72 -14.84
CA HIS A 48 -2.70 11.42 -14.64
C HIS A 48 -2.89 9.93 -14.37
N ILE A 49 -3.93 9.60 -13.61
CA ILE A 49 -4.34 8.22 -13.38
C ILE A 49 -4.68 7.59 -14.74
N GLY A 50 -4.12 6.40 -15.01
CA GLY A 50 -4.28 5.68 -16.27
C GLY A 50 -3.20 5.96 -17.32
N ASP A 51 -2.27 6.89 -17.07
CA ASP A 51 -1.17 7.14 -18.00
C ASP A 51 -0.20 5.95 -18.04
N HIS A 52 0.16 5.51 -19.25
CA HIS A 52 1.26 4.56 -19.46
C HIS A 52 2.58 5.32 -19.58
N VAL A 53 3.50 5.07 -18.66
CA VAL A 53 4.73 5.86 -18.51
C VAL A 53 5.96 4.97 -18.46
N PRO A 54 7.09 5.41 -19.05
CA PRO A 54 8.35 4.69 -18.91
C PRO A 54 8.82 4.76 -17.46
N ALA A 55 9.18 3.60 -16.91
CA ALA A 55 9.67 3.47 -15.54
C ALA A 55 11.01 2.73 -15.51
N ILE A 56 11.94 3.23 -14.69
CA ILE A 56 13.13 2.50 -14.29
C ILE A 56 12.78 1.69 -13.05
N ILE A 57 12.68 0.38 -13.22
CA ILE A 57 12.45 -0.57 -12.13
C ILE A 57 13.76 -0.84 -11.41
N ARG A 58 13.72 -0.82 -10.07
CA ARG A 58 14.88 -0.94 -9.18
C ARG A 58 14.87 -2.20 -8.31
N CYS A 59 13.95 -3.12 -8.58
CA CYS A 59 13.82 -4.40 -7.90
C CYS A 59 13.69 -5.56 -8.90
N SER A 60 13.70 -6.80 -8.41
CA SER A 60 13.48 -7.97 -9.26
C SER A 60 12.02 -8.08 -9.69
N ARG A 61 11.78 -8.87 -10.75
CA ARG A 61 10.41 -9.18 -11.18
C ARG A 61 9.63 -9.94 -10.12
N ASP A 62 10.27 -10.88 -9.43
CA ASP A 62 9.64 -11.63 -8.34
C ASP A 62 9.18 -10.70 -7.21
N GLU A 63 9.96 -9.66 -6.89
CA GLU A 63 9.54 -8.64 -5.91
C GLU A 63 8.34 -7.84 -6.41
N LEU A 64 8.28 -7.47 -7.69
CA LEU A 64 7.11 -6.78 -8.26
C LEU A 64 5.85 -7.65 -8.19
N ASP A 65 5.99 -8.93 -8.53
CA ASP A 65 4.89 -9.89 -8.54
C ASP A 65 4.41 -10.25 -7.12
N SER A 66 5.26 -10.10 -6.10
CA SER A 66 4.92 -10.29 -4.68
C SER A 66 4.69 -8.99 -3.90
N THR A 67 4.61 -7.84 -4.60
CA THR A 67 4.40 -6.54 -3.97
C THR A 67 2.91 -6.25 -3.79
N ILE A 68 2.49 -6.02 -2.54
CA ILE A 68 1.18 -5.46 -2.19
C ILE A 68 1.31 -3.95 -2.08
N LEU A 69 0.52 -3.26 -2.91
CA LEU A 69 0.37 -1.81 -2.90
C LEU A 69 -0.77 -1.40 -1.97
N ILE A 70 -0.47 -0.55 -0.99
CA ILE A 70 -1.41 -0.03 0.00
C ILE A 70 -1.50 1.49 -0.15
N ALA A 71 -2.70 2.02 -0.40
CA ALA A 71 -2.98 3.46 -0.43
C ALA A 71 -3.71 3.93 0.84
N GLY A 72 -3.76 5.23 1.07
CA GLY A 72 -4.47 5.82 2.20
C GLY A 72 -3.62 5.97 3.46
N ALA A 73 -4.26 6.02 4.62
CA ALA A 73 -3.60 6.36 5.87
C ALA A 73 -2.43 5.42 6.19
N TYR A 74 -1.28 5.97 6.57
CA TYR A 74 -0.16 5.18 7.06
C TYR A 74 -0.17 5.14 8.58
N GLU A 75 -0.32 3.95 9.14
CA GLU A 75 -0.30 3.67 10.58
C GLU A 75 0.93 2.86 10.98
N ARG A 76 1.45 3.09 12.20
CA ARG A 76 2.68 2.40 12.65
C ARG A 76 2.48 0.90 12.88
N VAL A 77 1.23 0.45 13.02
CA VAL A 77 0.87 -0.98 13.06
C VAL A 77 1.37 -1.74 11.83
N PHE A 78 1.60 -1.06 10.71
CA PHE A 78 2.17 -1.65 9.51
C PHE A 78 3.65 -2.03 9.62
N GLU A 79 4.39 -1.50 10.59
CA GLU A 79 5.81 -1.83 10.79
C GLU A 79 6.02 -3.33 11.10
N PRO A 80 5.40 -3.92 12.15
CA PRO A 80 5.51 -5.36 12.42
C PRO A 80 4.92 -6.21 11.29
N LEU A 81 3.82 -5.79 10.66
CA LEU A 81 3.23 -6.52 9.54
C LEU A 81 4.19 -6.58 8.34
N SER A 82 4.87 -5.49 8.02
CA SER A 82 5.83 -5.43 6.92
C SER A 82 7.04 -6.33 7.16
N ILE A 83 7.48 -6.47 8.41
CA ILE A 83 8.57 -7.37 8.79
C ILE A 83 8.16 -8.83 8.56
N LEU A 84 6.96 -9.22 9.02
CA LEU A 84 6.44 -10.57 8.86
C LEU A 84 6.13 -10.91 7.40
N ALA A 85 5.47 -10.01 6.68
CA ALA A 85 5.20 -10.15 5.25
C ALA A 85 6.50 -10.39 4.47
N LYS A 86 7.55 -9.63 4.78
CA LYS A 86 8.85 -9.79 4.12
C LYS A 86 9.49 -11.16 4.39
N LYS A 87 9.33 -11.73 5.60
CA LYS A 87 9.80 -13.10 5.89
C LYS A 87 9.09 -14.16 5.03
N GLN A 88 7.86 -13.88 4.59
CA GLN A 88 7.09 -14.73 3.67
C GLN A 88 7.28 -14.36 2.20
N GLY A 89 8.23 -13.49 1.87
CA GLY A 89 8.49 -13.06 0.49
C GLY A 89 7.50 -12.04 -0.06
N ILE A 90 6.62 -11.49 0.78
CA ILE A 90 5.65 -10.46 0.42
C ILE A 90 6.23 -9.07 0.71
N THR A 91 6.17 -8.17 -0.27
CA THR A 91 6.67 -6.80 -0.10
C THR A 91 5.51 -5.83 0.06
N LEU A 92 5.43 -5.13 1.19
CA LEU A 92 4.42 -4.10 1.40
C LEU A 92 4.97 -2.72 0.99
N ARG A 93 4.23 -2.02 0.13
CA ARG A 93 4.58 -0.67 -0.32
C ARG A 93 3.39 0.27 -0.11
N TYR A 94 3.65 1.36 0.60
CA TYR A 94 2.63 2.34 0.99
C TYR A 94 2.78 3.58 0.12
N GLY A 95 1.74 3.97 -0.59
CA GLY A 95 1.69 5.22 -1.38
C GLY A 95 0.53 6.09 -0.94
N ASP A 96 0.45 7.30 -1.52
CA ASP A 96 -0.58 8.33 -1.28
C ASP A 96 -1.31 8.26 0.08
N ARG A 97 -0.88 9.09 1.03
CA ARG A 97 -1.35 9.04 2.43
C ARG A 97 -2.74 9.64 2.66
N ASN A 98 -3.41 10.11 1.62
CA ASN A 98 -4.71 10.75 1.76
C ASN A 98 -5.83 9.68 1.83
N GLN A 99 -6.62 9.69 2.89
CA GLN A 99 -7.78 8.81 3.03
C GLN A 99 -8.82 9.05 1.93
N ASP A 100 -8.96 10.31 1.47
CA ASP A 100 -9.93 10.67 0.44
C ASP A 100 -9.60 10.05 -0.92
N SER A 101 -8.31 9.86 -1.23
CA SER A 101 -7.86 9.20 -2.46
C SER A 101 -7.76 7.68 -2.33
N ALA A 102 -7.81 7.16 -1.11
CA ALA A 102 -7.66 5.73 -0.84
C ALA A 102 -8.74 4.91 -1.56
N LEU A 103 -10.00 5.36 -1.55
CA LEU A 103 -11.07 4.68 -2.29
C LEU A 103 -10.87 4.74 -3.81
N HIS A 104 -10.44 5.90 -4.33
CA HIS A 104 -10.15 6.06 -5.76
C HIS A 104 -9.06 5.10 -6.24
N HIS A 105 -8.06 4.80 -5.39
CA HIS A 105 -7.03 3.86 -5.74
C HIS A 105 -7.55 2.43 -5.95
N LEU A 106 -8.50 1.98 -5.12
CA LEU A 106 -9.17 0.69 -5.30
C LEU A 106 -10.08 0.68 -6.53
N GLN A 107 -10.92 1.72 -6.69
CA GLN A 107 -11.84 1.82 -7.81
C GLN A 107 -11.12 1.75 -9.17
N ASN A 108 -9.93 2.34 -9.25
CA ASN A 108 -9.12 2.39 -10.46
C ASN A 108 -8.10 1.25 -10.58
N ASN A 109 -8.15 0.21 -9.73
CA ASN A 109 -7.18 -0.90 -9.73
C ASN A 109 -5.70 -0.45 -9.66
N SER A 110 -5.44 0.65 -8.95
CA SER A 110 -4.09 1.20 -8.79
C SER A 110 -3.45 0.85 -7.45
N ALA A 111 -4.21 0.29 -6.51
CA ALA A 111 -3.71 -0.32 -5.28
C ALA A 111 -4.45 -1.63 -5.01
N HIS A 112 -3.81 -2.54 -4.27
CA HIS A 112 -4.45 -3.78 -3.85
C HIS A 112 -5.35 -3.55 -2.65
N LEU A 113 -4.86 -2.74 -1.71
CA LEU A 113 -5.51 -2.42 -0.45
C LEU A 113 -5.57 -0.90 -0.27
N SER A 114 -6.56 -0.47 0.50
CA SER A 114 -6.61 0.89 1.03
C SER A 114 -6.82 0.90 2.53
N CYS A 115 -6.09 1.77 3.21
CA CYS A 115 -6.15 1.96 4.65
C CYS A 115 -7.02 3.16 5.03
N PHE A 116 -8.00 2.91 5.88
CA PHE A 116 -8.89 3.91 6.47
C PHE A 116 -8.75 3.92 7.98
N VAL A 117 -8.89 5.09 8.60
CA VAL A 117 -8.96 5.24 10.05
C VAL A 117 -10.35 5.78 10.38
N GLY A 118 -11.03 5.14 11.34
CA GLY A 118 -12.43 5.40 11.65
C GLY A 118 -13.40 4.66 10.74
N THR A 119 -14.70 4.78 11.04
CA THR A 119 -15.78 4.06 10.32
C THR A 119 -16.56 4.95 9.37
N ASP A 120 -16.43 6.27 9.48
CA ASP A 120 -17.25 7.26 8.76
C ASP A 120 -16.99 7.26 7.25
N VAL A 121 -15.83 6.76 6.81
CA VAL A 121 -15.34 6.84 5.43
C VAL A 121 -15.26 5.46 4.77
N LEU A 122 -15.81 4.40 5.39
CA LEU A 122 -15.72 3.06 4.83
C LEU A 122 -16.60 2.92 3.58
N PRO A 123 -16.02 2.43 2.47
CA PRO A 123 -16.78 2.22 1.25
C PRO A 123 -17.78 1.07 1.41
N ARG A 124 -18.89 1.14 0.66
CA ARG A 124 -19.94 0.12 0.59
C ARG A 124 -19.97 -0.50 -0.81
N GLY A 125 -20.64 -1.64 -0.95
CA GLY A 125 -20.81 -2.33 -2.22
C GLY A 125 -19.76 -3.42 -2.41
N ASP A 126 -19.03 -3.38 -3.52
CA ASP A 126 -18.06 -4.41 -3.93
C ASP A 126 -16.72 -4.33 -3.19
N PHE A 127 -16.75 -3.86 -1.95
CA PHE A 127 -15.57 -3.70 -1.10
C PHE A 127 -15.74 -4.48 0.21
N ILE A 128 -14.66 -5.11 0.65
CA ILE A 128 -14.57 -5.81 1.93
C ILE A 128 -13.67 -4.99 2.84
N SER A 129 -14.19 -4.61 4.00
CA SER A 129 -13.46 -3.91 5.04
C SER A 129 -13.08 -4.88 6.15
N VAL A 130 -11.78 -5.04 6.39
CA VAL A 130 -11.21 -5.87 7.46
C VAL A 130 -10.64 -4.95 8.52
N MET A 131 -11.11 -5.11 9.76
CA MET A 131 -10.53 -4.42 10.89
C MET A 131 -9.15 -5.00 11.17
N LEU A 132 -8.12 -4.15 11.15
CA LEU A 132 -6.74 -4.55 11.41
C LEU A 132 -6.39 -4.38 12.89
N ALA A 133 -6.70 -3.21 13.45
CA ALA A 133 -6.37 -2.87 14.83
C ALA A 133 -7.16 -1.64 15.30
N VAL A 134 -7.08 -1.36 16.59
CA VAL A 134 -7.45 -0.07 17.19
C VAL A 134 -6.17 0.68 17.54
N SER A 135 -6.08 1.95 17.12
CA SER A 135 -4.94 2.83 17.38
C SER A 135 -4.85 3.22 18.86
N PRO A 136 -3.69 3.76 19.32
CA PRO A 136 -3.58 4.34 20.65
C PRO A 136 -4.55 5.49 20.93
N SER A 137 -5.04 6.18 19.88
CA SER A 137 -6.08 7.22 19.98
C SER A 137 -7.49 6.65 20.12
N GLY A 138 -7.66 5.33 20.03
CA GLY A 138 -8.96 4.65 20.08
C GLY A 138 -9.67 4.56 18.72
N GLU A 139 -9.01 4.92 17.63
CA GLU A 139 -9.58 4.86 16.29
C GLU A 139 -9.34 3.49 15.65
N THR A 140 -10.38 2.91 15.06
CA THR A 140 -10.25 1.64 14.36
C THR A 140 -9.58 1.83 13.00
N ILE A 141 -8.65 0.96 12.68
CA ILE A 141 -7.91 0.92 11.42
C ILE A 141 -8.47 -0.21 10.57
N TYR A 142 -8.87 0.12 9.35
CA TYR A 142 -9.42 -0.83 8.39
C TYR A 142 -8.52 -0.95 7.18
N LEU A 143 -8.27 -2.19 6.76
CA LEU A 143 -7.78 -2.50 5.43
C LEU A 143 -8.97 -2.90 4.55
N VAL A 144 -9.08 -2.24 3.41
CA VAL A 144 -10.18 -2.42 2.47
C VAL A 144 -9.65 -2.94 1.15
N TYR A 145 -10.35 -3.89 0.55
CA TYR A 145 -10.04 -4.43 -0.77
C TYR A 145 -11.31 -4.73 -1.55
N ARG A 146 -11.18 -4.92 -2.87
CA ARG A 146 -12.31 -5.24 -3.76
C ARG A 146 -12.69 -6.71 -3.68
N THR A 147 -13.98 -7.03 -3.85
CA THR A 147 -14.48 -8.41 -3.88
C THR A 147 -13.99 -9.20 -5.10
N ASP A 148 -13.73 -8.51 -6.21
CA ASP A 148 -13.29 -9.05 -7.50
C ASP A 148 -11.76 -8.94 -7.73
N LEU A 149 -10.98 -8.83 -6.65
CA LEU A 149 -9.54 -8.62 -6.72
C LEU A 149 -8.79 -9.76 -7.44
N PRO A 150 -7.89 -9.45 -8.41
CA PRO A 150 -7.15 -10.47 -9.13
C PRO A 150 -6.12 -11.25 -8.28
N GLU A 151 -5.49 -10.63 -7.27
CA GLU A 151 -4.44 -11.25 -6.43
C GLU A 151 -4.97 -11.77 -5.09
N LYS A 152 -6.10 -12.48 -5.11
CA LYS A 152 -6.78 -12.91 -3.88
C LYS A 152 -5.87 -13.73 -2.95
N ASP A 153 -5.01 -14.59 -3.50
CA ASP A 153 -4.12 -15.44 -2.69
C ASP A 153 -3.06 -14.64 -1.93
N LEU A 154 -2.48 -13.62 -2.56
CA LEU A 154 -1.46 -12.75 -1.95
C LEU A 154 -2.05 -11.92 -0.80
N ILE A 155 -3.26 -11.39 -1.00
CA ILE A 155 -3.99 -10.65 0.04
C ILE A 155 -4.45 -11.58 1.16
N THR A 156 -4.92 -12.78 0.84
CA THR A 156 -5.29 -13.78 1.85
C THR A 156 -4.09 -14.17 2.69
N ALA A 157 -2.93 -14.39 2.07
CA ALA A 157 -1.68 -14.69 2.77
C ALA A 157 -1.27 -13.53 3.70
N LEU A 158 -1.43 -12.27 3.27
CA LEU A 158 -1.18 -11.12 4.13
C LEU A 158 -2.11 -11.09 5.34
N PHE A 159 -3.41 -11.30 5.16
CA PHE A 159 -4.37 -11.29 6.27
C PHE A 159 -4.14 -12.46 7.25
N ALA A 160 -3.69 -13.62 6.78
CA ALA A 160 -3.28 -14.69 7.70
C ALA A 160 -2.12 -14.27 8.63
N LEU A 161 -1.30 -13.30 8.24
CA LEU A 161 -0.23 -12.77 9.10
C LEU A 161 -0.74 -11.83 10.19
N THR A 162 -1.94 -11.27 10.06
CA THR A 162 -2.51 -10.38 11.08
C THR A 162 -3.00 -11.15 12.31
N GLU A 163 -3.16 -12.47 12.18
CA GLU A 163 -3.49 -13.37 13.30
C GLU A 163 -2.23 -13.94 13.97
N ASN A 164 -1.03 -13.63 13.46
CA ASN A 164 0.21 -14.18 13.98
C ASN A 164 0.61 -13.52 15.32
N ASP A 165 1.01 -14.32 16.31
CA ASP A 165 1.45 -13.82 17.64
C ASP A 165 2.57 -12.77 17.56
N GLU A 166 3.49 -12.90 16.61
CA GLU A 166 4.57 -11.92 16.41
C GLU A 166 4.02 -10.57 15.95
N PHE A 167 2.98 -10.57 15.11
CA PHE A 167 2.29 -9.36 14.68
C PHE A 167 1.54 -8.72 15.85
N VAL A 168 0.73 -9.52 16.55
CA VAL A 168 -0.08 -9.06 17.69
C VAL A 168 0.82 -8.45 18.77
N THR A 169 1.91 -9.13 19.11
CA THR A 169 2.90 -8.65 20.10
C THR A 169 3.60 -7.38 19.61
N GLY A 170 4.01 -7.33 18.34
CA GLY A 170 4.64 -6.15 17.76
C GLY A 170 3.71 -4.93 17.72
N ALA A 171 2.44 -5.14 17.39
CA ALA A 171 1.41 -4.11 17.40
C ALA A 171 1.12 -3.61 18.83
N ALA A 172 1.00 -4.52 19.79
CA ALA A 172 0.79 -4.19 21.21
C ALA A 172 1.95 -3.37 21.78
N ALA A 173 3.20 -3.68 21.40
CA ALA A 173 4.37 -2.90 21.80
C ALA A 173 4.34 -1.45 21.28
N LEU A 174 3.59 -1.19 20.21
CA LEU A 174 3.35 0.14 19.65
C LEU A 174 2.07 0.80 20.20
N GLY A 175 1.36 0.14 21.11
CA GLY A 175 0.12 0.63 21.72
C GLY A 175 -1.15 0.35 20.90
N TYR A 176 -1.08 -0.49 19.87
CA TYR A 176 -2.23 -0.89 19.08
C TYR A 176 -2.88 -2.14 19.67
N HIS A 177 -4.20 -2.24 19.56
CA HIS A 177 -4.96 -3.45 19.91
C HIS A 177 -5.41 -4.16 18.63
N VAL A 178 -4.78 -5.29 18.30
CA VAL A 178 -5.20 -6.15 17.18
C VAL A 178 -6.45 -6.91 17.59
N VAL A 179 -7.40 -7.06 16.67
CA VAL A 179 -8.68 -7.76 16.92
C VAL A 179 -8.66 -9.14 16.29
#